data_AF-A0A0L6U8F7-F1
#
_entry.id   AF-A0A0L6U8F7-F1
#
_cell.length_a   1.000
_cell.length_b   1.000
_cell.length_c   1.000
_cell.angle_alpha   90.00
_cell.angle_beta   90.00
_cell.angle_gamma   90.00
#
_symmetry.space_group_name_H-M   'P 1'
#
loop_
_entity.id
_entity.type
_entity.pdbx_description
1 polymer ?
#
loop_
_entity_poly.entity_id
_entity_poly.type
_entity_poly.pdbx_seq_one_letter_code
_entity_poly.pdbx_strand_id
1 'polypeptide(L)'
;MAEINEVKMQFQAMFEKMKNDFNAKILWQNDEINSLNAKLLASHNAHSIPLANSFDDYLLKQFIKTLLSFDRSNYSEWETAVDWTIQHAFPTTSFLKIPLFLKSLDNARNKAVTSLLRNTLDTALLTIVESDEITSADNLFTLLRNKCKRSGQHHKIILINQLLKFATERSSASKAWLARFCAVWSDIERAKISRNKLGGLIMQALASAPLGVKAKTFKYSISQPLDNMTSVPTFGEVTTISQSALSKASNSKLFGLHPVVATPPRRSVTKTISPTV
;
A
#
# COMPACT_ATOMS: atom_id res chain seq x y z
N MET A 1 -16.82 25.22 49.23
CA MET A 1 -17.89 25.08 48.21
C MET A 1 -17.94 26.27 47.25
N ALA A 2 -17.61 27.50 47.68
CA ALA A 2 -17.54 28.69 46.82
C ALA A 2 -16.43 28.62 45.73
N GLU A 3 -15.22 28.15 46.07
CA GLU A 3 -14.09 28.11 45.13
C GLU A 3 -14.30 27.17 43.93
N ILE A 4 -15.02 26.05 44.10
CA ILE A 4 -15.31 25.10 43.01
C ILE A 4 -16.26 25.73 41.97
N ASN A 5 -17.20 26.55 42.43
CA ASN A 5 -18.11 27.25 41.53
C ASN A 5 -17.40 28.37 40.75
N GLU A 6 -16.40 29.02 41.36
CA GLU A 6 -15.60 30.04 40.69
C GLU A 6 -14.73 29.47 39.57
N VAL A 7 -14.04 28.35 39.82
CA VAL A 7 -13.27 27.65 38.79
C VAL A 7 -14.17 27.18 37.64
N LYS A 8 -15.37 26.69 37.94
CA LYS A 8 -16.35 26.27 36.93
C LYS A 8 -16.82 27.44 36.06
N MET A 9 -17.06 28.61 36.66
CA MET A 9 -17.44 29.82 35.91
C MET A 9 -16.30 30.32 35.01
N GLN A 10 -15.05 30.26 35.49
CA GLN A 10 -13.88 30.64 34.69
C GLN A 10 -13.69 29.73 33.48
N PHE A 11 -13.84 28.42 33.65
CA PHE A 11 -13.77 27.47 32.53
C PHE A 11 -14.89 27.68 31.51
N GLN A 12 -16.12 27.94 31.96
CA GLN A 12 -17.24 28.22 31.08
C GLN A 12 -17.01 29.51 30.26
N ALA A 13 -16.53 30.57 30.91
CA ALA A 13 -16.22 31.83 30.25
C ALA A 13 -15.09 31.67 29.22
N MET A 14 -14.05 30.89 29.55
CA MET A 14 -12.96 30.59 28.62
C MET A 14 -13.44 29.81 27.40
N PHE A 15 -14.35 28.86 27.57
CA PHE A 15 -14.89 28.07 26.47
C PHE A 15 -15.78 28.89 25.54
N GLU A 16 -16.66 29.74 26.09
CA GLU A 16 -17.49 30.64 25.27
C GLU A 16 -16.64 31.66 24.52
N LYS A 17 -15.57 32.18 25.13
CA LYS A 17 -14.61 33.06 24.44
C LYS A 17 -13.97 32.34 23.25
N MET A 18 -13.46 31.12 23.47
CA MET A 18 -12.82 30.33 22.41
C MET A 18 -13.77 30.02 21.25
N LYS A 19 -15.03 29.69 21.57
CA LYS A 19 -16.09 29.45 20.57
C LYS A 19 -16.39 30.71 19.76
N ASN A 20 -16.47 31.87 20.40
CA ASN A 20 -16.70 33.14 19.72
C ASN A 20 -15.53 33.52 18.80
N ASP A 21 -14.29 33.35 19.27
CA ASP A 21 -13.08 33.61 18.48
C ASP A 21 -13.01 32.68 17.25
N PHE A 22 -13.38 31.40 17.42
CA PHE A 22 -13.44 30.44 16.33
C PHE A 22 -14.50 30.82 15.29
N ASN A 23 -15.71 31.18 15.73
CA ASN A 23 -16.80 31.60 14.84
C ASN A 23 -16.44 32.88 14.07
N ALA A 24 -15.80 33.86 14.72
CA ALA A 24 -15.31 35.07 14.07
C ALA A 24 -14.27 34.75 13.00
N LYS A 25 -13.40 33.75 13.25
CA LYS A 25 -12.41 33.32 12.26
C LYS A 25 -13.03 32.64 11.04
N ILE A 26 -14.07 31.82 11.25
CA ILE A 26 -14.83 31.19 10.16
C ILE A 26 -15.53 32.25 9.31
N LEU A 27 -16.18 33.24 9.95
CA LEU A 27 -16.84 34.33 9.25
C LEU A 27 -15.84 35.10 8.36
N TRP A 28 -14.70 35.48 8.93
CA TRP A 28 -13.64 36.18 8.22
C TRP A 28 -13.10 35.38 7.02
N GLN A 29 -12.91 34.07 7.16
CA GLN A 29 -12.48 33.22 6.05
C GLN A 29 -13.54 33.14 4.95
N ASN A 30 -14.82 33.08 5.30
CA ASN A 30 -15.90 33.08 4.32
C ASN A 30 -15.97 34.40 3.55
N ASP A 31 -15.79 35.53 4.23
CA ASP A 31 -15.75 36.85 3.60
C ASP A 31 -14.57 36.98 2.62
N GLU A 32 -13.41 36.42 2.97
CA GLU A 32 -12.24 36.41 2.09
C GLU A 32 -12.43 35.52 0.87
N ILE A 33 -13.03 34.34 1.03
CA ILE A 33 -13.43 33.46 -0.09
C ILE A 33 -14.41 34.18 -1.01
N ASN A 34 -15.41 34.86 -0.45
CA ASN A 34 -16.39 35.62 -1.24
C ASN A 34 -15.74 36.78 -1.99
N SER A 35 -14.80 37.49 -1.37
CA SER A 35 -14.02 38.55 -2.02
C SER A 35 -13.18 38.01 -3.19
N LEU A 36 -12.51 36.88 -2.99
CA LEU A 36 -11.72 36.22 -4.03
C LEU A 36 -12.60 35.75 -5.19
N ASN A 37 -13.76 35.16 -4.90
CA ASN A 37 -14.73 34.75 -5.91
C ASN A 37 -15.28 35.95 -6.71
N ALA A 38 -15.57 37.06 -6.03
CA ALA A 38 -16.01 38.29 -6.71
C ALA A 38 -14.90 38.87 -7.62
N LYS A 39 -13.64 38.84 -7.18
CA LYS A 39 -12.48 39.22 -8.01
C LYS A 39 -12.28 38.30 -9.20
N LEU A 40 -12.49 36.99 -9.03
CA LEU A 40 -12.43 36.00 -10.11
C LEU A 40 -13.53 36.26 -11.16
N LEU A 41 -14.76 36.51 -10.72
CA LEU A 41 -15.90 36.87 -11.57
C LEU A 41 -15.65 38.18 -12.33
N ALA A 42 -15.09 39.20 -11.67
CA ALA A 42 -14.74 40.46 -12.29
C ALA A 42 -13.61 40.32 -13.32
N SER A 43 -12.62 39.46 -13.06
CA SER A 43 -11.53 39.16 -14.00
C SER A 43 -12.02 38.40 -15.23
N HIS A 44 -13.02 37.52 -15.08
CA HIS A 44 -13.59 36.76 -16.19
C HIS A 44 -14.41 37.63 -17.18
N ASN A 45 -14.98 38.74 -16.70
CA ASN A 45 -15.76 39.65 -17.54
C ASN A 45 -14.91 40.66 -18.35
N ALA A 46 -13.62 40.81 -18.03
CA ALA A 46 -12.74 41.80 -18.67
C ALA A 46 -11.93 41.26 -19.86
N HIS A 47 -11.84 39.95 -20.05
CA HIS A 47 -11.12 39.33 -21.18
C HIS A 47 -11.96 38.20 -21.79
N SER A 48 -12.73 38.55 -22.82
CA SER A 48 -13.33 37.59 -23.73
C SER A 48 -12.25 36.91 -24.56
N ILE A 49 -11.67 35.84 -24.04
CA ILE A 49 -11.07 34.76 -24.84
C ILE A 49 -11.56 33.44 -24.21
N PRO A 50 -12.29 32.58 -24.93
CA PRO A 50 -12.78 31.33 -24.38
C PRO A 50 -11.62 30.33 -24.29
N LEU A 51 -10.91 30.33 -23.15
CA LEU A 51 -10.07 29.19 -22.78
C LEU A 51 -10.93 28.22 -21.98
N ALA A 52 -11.34 27.15 -22.66
CA ALA A 52 -12.16 26.09 -22.12
C ALA A 52 -11.51 25.46 -20.88
N ASN A 53 -12.01 25.81 -19.70
CA ASN A 53 -11.98 24.93 -18.53
C ASN A 53 -13.05 23.84 -18.72
N SER A 54 -12.96 23.08 -19.81
CA SER A 54 -13.86 21.96 -20.07
C SER A 54 -13.65 20.90 -19.00
N PHE A 55 -14.73 20.24 -18.59
CA PHE A 55 -14.68 18.97 -17.86
C PHE A 55 -13.70 17.98 -18.51
N ASP A 56 -13.54 18.05 -19.83
CA ASP A 56 -12.56 17.27 -20.60
C ASP A 56 -11.10 17.54 -20.20
N ASP A 57 -10.73 18.78 -19.85
CA ASP A 57 -9.39 19.13 -19.39
C ASP A 57 -9.12 18.59 -17.97
N TYR A 58 -10.15 18.56 -17.12
CA TYR A 58 -10.10 17.89 -15.83
C TYR A 58 -9.98 16.36 -15.98
N LEU A 59 -10.76 15.76 -16.88
CA LEU A 59 -10.69 14.34 -17.19
C LEU A 59 -9.32 13.95 -17.74
N LEU A 60 -8.79 14.72 -18.69
CA LEU A 60 -7.48 14.47 -19.30
C LEU A 60 -6.36 14.59 -18.26
N LYS A 61 -6.41 15.59 -17.37
CA LYS A 61 -5.46 15.75 -16.25
C LYS A 61 -5.55 14.62 -15.23
N GLN A 62 -6.75 14.14 -14.91
CA GLN A 62 -6.94 12.97 -14.05
C GLN A 62 -6.41 11.69 -14.72
N PHE A 63 -6.62 11.54 -16.03
CA PHE A 63 -6.16 10.39 -16.81
C PHE A 63 -4.64 10.30 -16.89
N ILE A 64 -3.96 11.43 -17.15
CA ILE A 64 -2.50 11.52 -17.14
C ILE A 64 -1.92 11.19 -15.75
N LYS A 65 -2.64 11.55 -14.68
CA LYS A 65 -2.24 11.26 -13.30
C LYS A 65 -2.46 9.79 -12.89
N THR A 66 -3.25 9.03 -13.63
CA THR A 66 -3.65 7.66 -13.31
C THR A 66 -2.98 6.62 -14.20
N LEU A 67 -1.72 6.81 -14.57
CA LEU A 67 -0.94 5.71 -15.14
C LEU A 67 -0.71 4.64 -14.07
N LEU A 68 -1.07 3.37 -14.32
CA LEU A 68 -0.79 2.27 -13.42
C LEU A 68 0.72 2.08 -13.33
N SER A 69 1.27 2.43 -12.17
CA SER A 69 2.69 2.30 -11.85
C SER A 69 3.16 0.84 -11.92
N PHE A 70 4.39 0.61 -12.38
CA PHE A 70 4.99 -0.73 -12.39
C PHE A 70 5.15 -1.34 -10.98
N ASP A 71 5.39 -0.49 -9.98
CA ASP A 71 5.41 -0.91 -8.57
C ASP A 71 4.00 -1.22 -8.02
N ARG A 72 2.97 -0.93 -8.82
CA ARG A 72 1.55 -1.23 -8.60
C ARG A 72 1.00 -0.50 -7.37
N SER A 73 1.66 0.56 -6.91
CA SER A 73 1.33 1.27 -5.66
C SER A 73 -0.02 2.00 -5.75
N ASN A 74 -0.40 2.45 -6.95
CA ASN A 74 -1.61 3.23 -7.22
C ASN A 74 -2.75 2.42 -7.86
N TYR A 75 -2.76 1.08 -7.71
CA TYR A 75 -3.75 0.23 -8.37
C TYR A 75 -5.20 0.61 -8.01
N SER A 76 -5.47 1.00 -6.76
CA SER A 76 -6.84 1.33 -6.32
C SER A 76 -7.34 2.63 -6.94
N GLU A 77 -6.47 3.64 -7.00
CA GLU A 77 -6.73 4.92 -7.64
C GLU A 77 -6.91 4.72 -9.15
N TRP A 78 -6.07 3.90 -9.77
CA TRP A 78 -6.18 3.52 -11.18
C TRP A 78 -7.48 2.78 -11.49
N GLU A 79 -7.83 1.73 -10.71
CA GLU A 79 -9.05 0.92 -10.91
C GLU A 79 -10.30 1.80 -10.82
N THR A 80 -10.31 2.77 -9.91
CA THR A 80 -11.41 3.74 -9.75
C THR A 80 -11.47 4.73 -10.93
N ALA A 81 -10.34 5.25 -11.39
CA ALA A 81 -10.29 6.19 -12.50
C ALA A 81 -10.72 5.56 -13.83
N VAL A 82 -10.34 4.30 -14.07
CA VAL A 82 -10.79 3.52 -15.22
C VAL A 82 -12.30 3.28 -15.14
N ASP A 83 -12.84 2.88 -13.98
CA ASP A 83 -14.28 2.69 -13.78
C ASP A 83 -15.08 3.96 -14.02
N TRP A 84 -14.58 5.09 -13.55
CA TRP A 84 -15.23 6.37 -13.75
C TRP A 84 -15.21 6.80 -15.23
N THR A 85 -14.11 6.56 -15.92
CA THR A 85 -13.95 6.91 -17.35
C THR A 85 -14.83 6.04 -18.24
N ILE A 86 -14.92 4.74 -17.94
CA ILE A 86 -15.82 3.83 -18.66
C ILE A 86 -17.28 4.25 -18.46
N GLN A 87 -17.68 4.62 -17.24
CA GLN A 87 -19.04 5.12 -16.96
C GLN A 87 -19.38 6.43 -17.68
N HIS A 88 -18.38 7.28 -17.94
CA HIS A 88 -18.59 8.51 -18.70
C HIS A 88 -18.60 8.28 -20.20
N ALA A 89 -17.65 7.50 -20.73
CA ALA A 89 -17.55 7.21 -22.16
C ALA A 89 -18.69 6.31 -22.66
N PHE A 90 -19.15 5.40 -21.81
CA PHE A 90 -20.31 4.57 -22.04
C PHE A 90 -21.27 4.87 -20.88
N PRO A 91 -22.42 5.53 -21.11
CA PRO A 91 -23.38 5.87 -20.06
C PRO A 91 -24.00 4.58 -19.48
N THR A 92 -23.23 3.92 -18.62
CA THR A 92 -23.50 2.63 -18.00
C THR A 92 -23.25 2.74 -16.52
N THR A 93 -23.67 1.73 -15.77
CA THR A 93 -23.30 1.58 -14.37
C THR A 93 -21.84 1.10 -14.25
N SER A 94 -21.24 1.35 -13.08
CA SER A 94 -19.90 0.90 -12.69
C SER A 94 -19.66 -0.58 -13.02
N PHE A 95 -18.62 -0.86 -13.79
CA PHE A 95 -18.27 -2.23 -14.18
C PHE A 95 -17.68 -3.00 -12.99
N LEU A 96 -17.17 -2.29 -11.97
CA LEU A 96 -16.74 -2.90 -10.71
C LEU A 96 -17.91 -3.55 -9.94
N LYS A 97 -19.14 -3.10 -10.18
CA LYS A 97 -20.36 -3.65 -9.57
C LYS A 97 -21.00 -4.77 -10.39
N ILE A 98 -20.65 -4.89 -11.67
CA ILE A 98 -21.25 -5.87 -12.60
C ILE A 98 -20.15 -6.81 -13.10
N PRO A 99 -20.01 -8.01 -12.50
CA PRO A 99 -18.91 -8.95 -12.78
C PRO A 99 -18.79 -9.41 -14.24
N LEU A 100 -19.83 -9.21 -15.06
CA LEU A 100 -19.89 -9.64 -16.46
C LEU A 100 -19.87 -8.48 -17.45
N PHE A 101 -19.78 -7.23 -17.00
CA PHE A 101 -19.89 -6.06 -17.88
C PHE A 101 -18.86 -6.10 -19.03
N LEU A 102 -17.59 -6.35 -18.69
CA LEU A 102 -16.50 -6.40 -19.68
C LEU A 102 -16.67 -7.56 -20.67
N LYS A 103 -17.29 -8.66 -20.24
CA LYS A 103 -17.61 -9.82 -21.10
C LYS A 103 -18.78 -9.54 -22.05
N SER A 104 -19.70 -8.65 -21.66
CA SER A 104 -20.87 -8.28 -22.47
C SER A 104 -20.62 -7.14 -23.47
N LEU A 105 -19.39 -6.62 -23.56
CA LEU A 105 -19.06 -5.58 -24.53
C LEU A 105 -19.09 -6.13 -25.95
N ASP A 106 -19.74 -5.42 -26.86
CA ASP A 106 -19.57 -5.68 -28.30
C ASP A 106 -18.15 -5.37 -28.77
N ASN A 107 -17.82 -5.78 -29.99
CA ASN A 107 -16.48 -5.69 -30.55
C ASN A 107 -15.90 -4.26 -30.55
N ALA A 108 -16.72 -3.24 -30.83
CA ALA A 108 -16.23 -1.85 -30.89
C ALA A 108 -15.90 -1.34 -29.48
N ARG A 109 -16.81 -1.55 -28.51
CA ARG A 109 -16.57 -1.16 -27.11
C ARG A 109 -15.44 -1.94 -26.48
N ASN A 110 -15.31 -3.24 -26.77
CA ASN A 110 -14.22 -4.07 -26.27
C ASN A 110 -12.85 -3.55 -26.74
N LYS A 111 -12.71 -3.22 -28.03
CA LYS A 111 -11.48 -2.62 -28.56
C LYS A 111 -11.15 -1.27 -27.92
N ALA A 112 -12.16 -0.41 -27.73
CA ALA A 112 -11.98 0.89 -27.09
C ALA A 112 -11.50 0.74 -25.64
N VAL A 113 -12.16 -0.11 -24.84
CA VAL A 113 -11.79 -0.36 -23.44
C VAL A 113 -10.44 -1.06 -23.34
N THR A 114 -10.12 -1.99 -24.23
CA THR A 114 -8.80 -2.64 -24.28
C THR A 114 -7.69 -1.62 -24.54
N SER A 115 -7.92 -0.70 -25.49
CA SER A 115 -6.97 0.38 -25.80
C SER A 115 -6.82 1.34 -24.61
N LEU A 116 -7.94 1.69 -23.95
CA LEU A 116 -7.95 2.49 -22.73
C LEU A 116 -7.07 1.87 -21.65
N LEU A 117 -7.30 0.59 -21.34
CA LEU A 117 -6.53 -0.14 -20.33
C LEU A 117 -5.03 -0.12 -20.66
N ARG A 118 -4.65 -0.45 -21.91
CA ARG A 118 -3.24 -0.44 -22.35
C ARG A 118 -2.59 0.93 -22.24
N ASN A 119 -3.29 1.99 -22.65
CA ASN A 119 -2.77 3.36 -22.62
C ASN A 119 -2.61 3.90 -21.20
N THR A 120 -3.23 3.26 -20.21
CA THR A 120 -3.08 3.61 -18.79
C THR A 120 -2.00 2.80 -18.08
N LEU A 121 -1.21 1.97 -18.78
CA LEU A 121 -0.14 1.20 -18.16
C LEU A 121 1.21 1.90 -18.26
N ASP A 122 2.02 1.78 -17.20
CA ASP A 122 3.45 2.01 -17.31
C ASP A 122 4.07 1.13 -18.41
N THR A 123 5.09 1.65 -19.10
CA THR A 123 5.71 0.98 -20.25
C THR A 123 6.20 -0.42 -19.92
N ALA A 124 6.73 -0.67 -18.71
CA ALA A 124 7.18 -2.00 -18.33
C ALA A 124 6.01 -2.98 -18.11
N LEU A 125 4.86 -2.51 -17.63
CA LEU A 125 3.64 -3.33 -17.54
C LEU A 125 3.04 -3.60 -18.92
N LEU A 126 3.06 -2.60 -19.80
CA LEU A 126 2.57 -2.74 -21.17
C LEU A 126 3.32 -3.84 -21.91
N THR A 127 4.65 -3.85 -21.87
CA THR A 127 5.47 -4.90 -22.51
C THR A 127 5.12 -6.31 -22.02
N ILE A 128 4.87 -6.48 -20.72
CA ILE A 128 4.48 -7.78 -20.14
C ILE A 128 3.11 -8.21 -20.67
N VAL A 129 2.15 -7.28 -20.69
CA VAL A 129 0.80 -7.54 -21.19
C VAL A 129 0.79 -7.86 -22.68
N GLU A 130 1.62 -7.17 -23.48
CA GLU A 130 1.71 -7.39 -24.92
C GLU A 130 2.31 -8.76 -25.27
N SER A 131 3.20 -9.28 -24.43
CA SER A 131 3.74 -10.65 -24.60
C SER A 131 2.71 -11.77 -24.38
N ASP A 132 1.61 -11.50 -23.67
CA ASP A 132 0.57 -12.49 -23.38
C ASP A 132 -0.54 -12.55 -24.46
N GLU A 133 -0.40 -11.83 -25.58
CA GLU A 133 -1.36 -11.77 -26.71
C GLU A 133 -2.82 -11.51 -26.29
N ILE A 134 -3.04 -10.76 -25.21
CA ILE A 134 -4.38 -10.54 -24.66
C ILE A 134 -5.15 -9.52 -25.51
N THR A 135 -6.23 -9.99 -26.14
CA THR A 135 -7.03 -9.21 -27.08
C THR A 135 -8.35 -8.67 -26.52
N SER A 136 -8.80 -9.16 -25.35
CA SER A 136 -10.08 -8.74 -24.75
C SER A 136 -9.91 -7.92 -23.48
N ALA A 137 -10.78 -6.92 -23.30
CA ALA A 137 -10.79 -6.05 -22.13
C ALA A 137 -10.99 -6.83 -20.82
N ASP A 138 -11.85 -7.86 -20.83
CA ASP A 138 -12.11 -8.70 -19.65
C ASP A 138 -10.89 -9.51 -19.20
N ASN A 139 -10.21 -10.17 -20.15
CA ASN A 139 -9.01 -10.94 -19.85
C ASN A 139 -7.88 -10.02 -19.40
N LEU A 140 -7.72 -8.86 -20.05
CA LEU A 140 -6.72 -7.87 -19.69
C LEU A 140 -6.96 -7.32 -18.29
N PHE A 141 -8.18 -6.85 -18.01
CA PHE A 141 -8.53 -6.34 -16.70
C PHE A 141 -8.37 -7.43 -15.62
N THR A 142 -8.79 -8.67 -15.90
CA THR A 142 -8.62 -9.79 -14.98
C THR A 142 -7.14 -10.10 -14.69
N LEU A 143 -6.28 -10.08 -15.71
CA LEU A 143 -4.82 -10.22 -15.53
C LEU A 143 -4.27 -9.10 -14.64
N LEU A 144 -4.56 -7.85 -15.00
CA LEU A 144 -4.10 -6.67 -14.25
C LEU A 144 -4.59 -6.72 -12.81
N ARG A 145 -5.85 -7.07 -12.59
CA ARG A 145 -6.42 -7.26 -11.26
C ARG A 145 -5.69 -8.36 -10.50
N ASN A 146 -5.47 -9.53 -11.08
CA ASN A 146 -4.79 -10.63 -10.41
C ASN A 146 -3.33 -10.30 -10.07
N LYS A 147 -2.63 -9.55 -10.92
CA LYS A 147 -1.21 -9.21 -10.74
C LYS A 147 -0.99 -7.96 -9.88
N CYS A 148 -1.92 -7.01 -9.95
CA CYS A 148 -1.77 -5.66 -9.40
C CYS A 148 -2.70 -5.38 -8.23
N LYS A 149 -3.89 -5.99 -8.13
CA LYS A 149 -4.71 -5.86 -6.91
C LYS A 149 -4.04 -6.48 -5.68
N ARG A 150 -3.20 -7.50 -5.90
CA ARG A 150 -2.32 -8.11 -4.88
C ARG A 150 -1.30 -7.10 -4.32
N SER A 151 -0.99 -6.03 -5.06
CA SER A 151 -0.10 -4.93 -4.62
C SER A 151 -0.67 -4.11 -3.48
N GLY A 152 -1.97 -4.18 -3.20
CA GLY A 152 -2.52 -3.57 -1.98
C GLY A 152 -1.77 -4.03 -0.73
N GLN A 153 -1.21 -5.25 -0.73
CA GLN A 153 -0.35 -5.74 0.34
C GLN A 153 1.06 -5.12 0.31
N HIS A 154 1.68 -5.00 -0.86
CA HIS A 154 3.00 -4.39 -1.00
C HIS A 154 2.99 -2.90 -0.65
N HIS A 155 1.97 -2.17 -1.11
CA HIS A 155 1.73 -0.79 -0.72
C HIS A 155 1.58 -0.64 0.80
N LYS A 156 0.82 -1.53 1.46
CA LYS A 156 0.72 -1.55 2.93
C LYS A 156 2.07 -1.78 3.60
N ILE A 157 2.89 -2.71 3.09
CA ILE A 157 4.25 -2.93 3.59
C ILE A 157 5.12 -1.69 3.41
N ILE A 158 5.01 -0.98 2.27
CA ILE A 158 5.72 0.29 2.03
C ILE A 158 5.31 1.34 3.06
N LEU A 159 4.01 1.51 3.32
CA LEU A 159 3.52 2.44 4.33
C LEU A 159 4.05 2.09 5.74
N ILE A 160 4.08 0.80 6.09
CA ILE A 160 4.68 0.37 7.37
C ILE A 160 6.18 0.63 7.40
N ASN A 161 6.91 0.43 6.32
CA ASN A 161 8.33 0.78 6.25
C ASN A 161 8.56 2.29 6.43
N GLN A 162 7.69 3.14 5.88
CA GLN A 162 7.74 4.58 6.10
C GLN A 162 7.48 4.94 7.57
N LEU A 163 6.50 4.29 8.21
CA LEU A 163 6.23 4.47 9.64
C LEU A 163 7.42 4.02 10.50
N LEU A 164 8.01 2.86 10.21
CA LEU A 164 9.19 2.36 10.92
C LEU A 164 10.40 3.29 10.74
N LYS A 165 10.62 3.78 9.53
CA LYS A 165 11.67 4.77 9.24
C LYS A 165 11.44 6.07 10.02
N PHE A 166 10.20 6.56 10.06
CA PHE A 166 9.84 7.72 10.86
C PHE A 166 10.13 7.50 12.36
N ALA A 167 9.83 6.29 12.88
CA ALA A 167 10.10 5.93 14.27
C ALA A 167 11.61 5.84 14.59
N THR A 168 12.45 5.43 13.64
CA THR A 168 13.90 5.32 13.83
C THR A 168 14.64 6.65 13.71
N GLU A 169 14.10 7.62 12.96
CA GLU A 169 14.71 8.94 12.75
C GLU A 169 14.83 9.80 14.02
N ARG A 170 14.07 9.50 15.09
CA ARG A 170 14.10 10.16 16.43
C ARG A 170 14.32 11.69 16.38
N SER A 171 13.65 12.37 15.46
CA SER A 171 13.79 13.81 15.30
C SER A 171 13.09 14.58 16.43
N SER A 172 13.58 15.78 16.75
CA SER A 172 12.95 16.66 17.73
C SER A 172 11.53 17.04 17.31
N ALA A 173 10.62 17.08 18.29
CA ALA A 173 9.23 17.45 18.05
C ALA A 173 9.13 18.88 17.49
N SER A 174 8.40 19.01 16.38
CA SER A 174 8.15 20.28 15.70
C SER A 174 6.83 20.19 14.91
N LYS A 175 6.31 21.33 14.43
CA LYS A 175 5.12 21.34 13.56
C LYS A 175 5.34 20.52 12.28
N ALA A 176 6.52 20.63 11.67
CA ALA A 176 6.88 19.86 10.48
C ALA A 176 6.96 18.36 10.78
N TRP A 177 7.50 17.98 11.94
CA TRP A 177 7.52 16.59 12.39
C TRP A 177 6.12 16.01 12.57
N LEU A 178 5.21 16.75 13.24
CA LEU A 178 3.83 16.30 13.44
C LEU A 178 3.07 16.18 12.10
N ALA A 179 3.25 17.14 11.19
CA ALA A 179 2.64 17.09 9.87
C ALA A 179 3.09 15.85 9.07
N ARG A 180 4.39 15.51 9.13
CA ARG A 180 4.92 14.28 8.51
C ARG A 180 4.30 13.02 9.12
N PHE A 181 4.17 12.96 10.43
CA PHE A 181 3.52 11.83 11.11
C PHE A 181 2.05 11.69 10.69
N CYS A 182 1.30 12.79 10.71
CA CYS A 182 -0.11 12.79 10.32
C CYS A 182 -0.29 12.35 8.87
N ALA A 183 0.58 12.78 7.94
CA ALA A 183 0.53 12.33 6.55
C ALA A 183 0.68 10.81 6.42
N VAL A 184 1.72 10.23 7.05
CA VAL A 184 1.96 8.77 7.03
C VAL A 184 0.80 8.02 7.68
N TRP A 185 0.29 8.51 8.81
CA TRP A 185 -0.83 7.88 9.50
C TRP A 185 -2.14 7.94 8.70
N SER A 186 -2.44 9.07 8.07
CA SER A 186 -3.60 9.21 7.18
C SER A 186 -3.55 8.26 5.99
N ASP A 187 -2.37 8.02 5.41
CA ASP A 187 -2.21 7.05 4.32
C ASP A 187 -2.41 5.60 4.82
N ILE A 188 -1.97 5.29 6.04
CA ILE A 188 -2.23 3.99 6.71
C ILE A 188 -3.73 3.78 6.97
N GLU A 189 -4.43 4.80 7.45
CA GLU A 189 -5.89 4.76 7.68
C GLU A 189 -6.64 4.57 6.35
N ARG A 190 -6.24 5.30 5.31
CA ARG A 190 -6.81 5.17 3.97
C ARG A 190 -6.60 3.77 3.39
N ALA A 191 -5.48 3.12 3.70
CA ALA A 191 -5.19 1.74 3.31
C ALA A 191 -6.04 0.68 4.06
N LYS A 192 -6.90 1.09 5.01
CA LYS A 192 -7.83 0.23 5.77
C LYS A 192 -7.12 -0.95 6.43
N ILE A 193 -5.96 -0.69 7.04
CA ILE A 193 -5.18 -1.69 7.77
C ILE A 193 -5.84 -1.93 9.13
N SER A 194 -6.43 -3.10 9.36
CA SER A 194 -6.98 -3.44 10.67
C SER A 194 -5.88 -3.67 11.71
N ARG A 195 -6.19 -3.53 13.00
CA ARG A 195 -5.23 -3.71 14.11
C ARG A 195 -4.50 -5.07 14.04
N ASN A 196 -5.22 -6.15 13.76
CA ASN A 196 -4.64 -7.49 13.66
C ASN A 196 -3.74 -7.67 12.42
N LYS A 197 -3.95 -6.86 11.37
CA LYS A 197 -3.15 -6.85 10.14
C LYS A 197 -1.91 -5.98 10.28
N LEU A 198 -2.01 -4.89 11.05
CA LEU A 198 -0.89 -3.99 11.33
C LEU A 198 0.28 -4.73 11.98
N GLY A 199 0.02 -5.56 12.99
CA GLY A 199 1.05 -6.38 13.64
C GLY A 199 1.75 -7.33 12.67
N GLY A 200 0.99 -7.98 11.78
CA GLY A 200 1.54 -8.86 10.75
C GLY A 200 2.43 -8.12 9.74
N LEU A 201 1.99 -6.94 9.30
CA LEU A 201 2.77 -6.10 8.39
C LEU A 201 4.06 -5.56 9.04
N ILE A 202 4.01 -5.16 10.32
CA ILE A 202 5.20 -4.76 11.08
C ILE A 202 6.18 -5.92 11.17
N MET A 203 5.71 -7.12 11.53
CA MET A 203 6.55 -8.30 11.60
C MET A 203 7.18 -8.62 10.24
N GLN A 204 6.41 -8.56 9.16
CA GLN A 204 6.89 -8.78 7.80
C GLN A 204 7.92 -7.73 7.36
N ALA A 205 7.75 -6.47 7.76
CA ALA A 205 8.70 -5.39 7.47
C ALA A 205 10.02 -5.54 8.25
N LEU A 206 9.96 -6.04 9.48
CA LEU A 206 11.13 -6.25 10.35
C LEU A 206 11.87 -7.57 10.07
N ALA A 207 11.19 -8.57 9.50
CA ALA A 207 11.73 -9.89 9.28
C ALA A 207 12.99 -9.85 8.40
N SER A 208 14.12 -10.15 9.03
CA SER A 208 15.43 -10.22 8.39
C SER A 208 15.93 -11.66 8.37
N ALA A 209 16.74 -11.99 7.37
CA ALA A 209 17.27 -13.33 7.21
C ALA A 209 18.23 -13.69 8.35
N PRO A 210 18.20 -14.94 8.86
CA PRO A 210 19.21 -15.42 9.79
C PRO A 210 20.61 -15.35 9.18
N LEU A 211 21.62 -15.18 10.03
CA LEU A 211 23.03 -15.22 9.62
C LEU A 211 23.32 -16.45 8.75
N GLY A 212 24.03 -16.31 7.64
CA GLY A 212 24.36 -17.42 6.73
C GLY A 212 23.23 -17.91 5.82
N VAL A 213 22.06 -17.27 5.84
CA VAL A 213 20.96 -17.54 4.90
C VAL A 213 20.87 -16.41 3.87
N LYS A 214 20.75 -16.76 2.58
CA LYS A 214 20.64 -15.76 1.50
C LYS A 214 19.40 -14.90 1.69
N ALA A 215 19.59 -13.60 1.93
CA ALA A 215 18.51 -12.67 2.29
C ALA A 215 17.33 -12.67 1.30
N LYS A 216 17.61 -12.68 0.00
CA LYS A 216 16.57 -12.73 -1.04
C LYS A 216 15.74 -14.02 -0.97
N THR A 217 16.38 -15.17 -0.75
CA THR A 217 15.70 -16.47 -0.66
C THR A 217 14.82 -16.55 0.57
N PHE A 218 15.33 -16.10 1.72
CA PHE A 218 14.55 -16.06 2.96
C PHE A 218 13.35 -15.10 2.83
N LYS A 219 13.58 -13.88 2.34
CA LYS A 219 12.51 -12.91 2.10
C LYS A 219 11.44 -13.49 1.17
N TYR A 220 11.84 -14.16 0.09
CA TYR A 220 10.90 -14.82 -0.82
C TYR A 220 10.10 -15.93 -0.15
N SER A 221 10.72 -16.75 0.71
CA SER A 221 10.04 -17.83 1.43
C SER A 221 8.95 -17.36 2.41
N ILE A 222 9.04 -16.11 2.88
CA ILE A 222 8.00 -15.47 3.70
C ILE A 222 6.99 -14.72 2.82
N SER A 223 7.48 -13.98 1.82
CA SER A 223 6.64 -13.12 0.97
C SER A 223 5.70 -13.95 0.10
N GLN A 224 6.19 -15.00 -0.57
CA GLN A 224 5.40 -15.76 -1.53
C GLN A 224 4.14 -16.41 -0.91
N PRO A 225 4.21 -17.11 0.24
CA PRO A 225 3.01 -17.66 0.86
C PRO A 225 2.02 -16.58 1.32
N LEU A 226 2.52 -15.45 1.86
CA LEU A 226 1.69 -14.33 2.29
C LEU A 226 1.02 -13.63 1.10
N ASP A 227 1.73 -13.49 -0.01
CA ASP A 227 1.24 -12.89 -1.26
C ASP A 227 0.23 -13.79 -1.98
N ASN A 228 0.24 -15.09 -1.69
CA ASN A 228 -0.73 -16.06 -2.22
C ASN A 228 -2.05 -16.09 -1.42
N MET A 229 -2.12 -15.44 -0.26
CA MET A 229 -3.35 -15.37 0.52
C MET A 229 -4.37 -14.44 -0.15
N THR A 230 -5.62 -14.90 -0.22
CA THR A 230 -6.75 -14.12 -0.77
C THR A 230 -7.20 -13.00 0.16
N SER A 231 -6.86 -13.08 1.44
CA SER A 231 -7.09 -12.07 2.46
C SER A 231 -5.76 -11.49 2.95
N VAL A 232 -5.81 -10.30 3.55
CA VAL A 232 -4.61 -9.72 4.17
C VAL A 232 -4.24 -10.57 5.40
N PRO A 233 -3.02 -11.11 5.46
CA PRO A 233 -2.59 -12.00 6.52
C PRO A 233 -2.61 -11.31 7.88
N THR A 234 -3.12 -12.02 8.87
CA THR A 234 -3.11 -11.63 10.28
C THR A 234 -1.73 -11.84 10.89
N PHE A 235 -1.48 -11.21 12.04
CA PHE A 235 -0.25 -11.43 12.80
C PHE A 235 0.05 -12.92 13.07
N GLY A 236 -0.98 -13.71 13.41
CA GLY A 236 -0.81 -15.15 13.64
C GLY A 236 -0.34 -15.91 12.39
N GLU A 237 -0.94 -15.62 11.24
CA GLU A 237 -0.55 -16.24 9.96
C GLU A 237 0.87 -15.85 9.54
N VAL A 238 1.24 -14.57 9.69
CA VAL A 238 2.61 -14.10 9.43
C VAL A 238 3.61 -14.80 10.36
N THR A 239 3.25 -14.99 11.63
CA THR A 239 4.10 -15.68 12.61
C THR A 239 4.33 -17.13 12.22
N THR A 240 3.27 -17.85 11.88
CA THR A 240 3.35 -19.26 11.46
C THR A 240 4.18 -19.43 10.19
N ILE A 241 3.99 -18.57 9.18
CA ILE A 241 4.77 -18.62 7.94
C ILE A 241 6.24 -18.29 8.21
N SER A 242 6.50 -17.27 9.03
CA SER A 242 7.87 -16.89 9.41
C SER A 242 8.57 -18.01 10.18
N GLN A 243 7.88 -18.69 11.10
CA GLN A 243 8.40 -19.87 11.81
C GLN A 243 8.71 -21.01 10.84
N SER A 244 7.82 -21.30 9.88
CA SER A 244 8.06 -22.32 8.86
C SER A 244 9.30 -21.99 8.00
N ALA A 245 9.44 -20.73 7.57
CA ALA A 245 10.59 -20.26 6.81
C ALA A 245 11.90 -20.38 7.61
N LEU A 246 11.87 -20.03 8.90
CA LEU A 246 13.00 -20.18 9.81
C LEU A 246 13.42 -21.65 9.98
N SER A 247 12.47 -22.56 10.19
CA SER A 247 12.74 -24.00 10.32
C SER A 247 13.35 -24.60 9.05
N LYS A 248 12.90 -24.16 7.87
CA LYS A 248 13.50 -24.58 6.59
C LYS A 248 14.93 -24.04 6.44
N ALA A 249 15.15 -22.79 6.83
CA ALA A 249 16.46 -22.15 6.76
C ALA A 249 17.47 -22.81 7.72
N SER A 250 17.05 -23.20 8.93
CA SER A 250 17.90 -23.94 9.88
C SER A 250 18.25 -25.34 9.38
N ASN A 251 17.31 -26.05 8.76
CA ASN A 251 17.57 -27.37 8.19
C ASN A 251 18.56 -27.29 7.03
N SER A 252 18.45 -26.28 6.17
CA SER A 252 19.40 -26.07 5.07
C SER A 252 20.84 -25.81 5.54
N LYS A 253 21.02 -25.17 6.71
CA LYS A 253 22.32 -25.01 7.37
C LYS A 253 22.87 -26.32 7.91
N LEU A 254 22.00 -27.19 8.44
CA LEU A 254 22.42 -28.47 9.01
C LEU A 254 23.04 -29.39 7.95
N PHE A 255 22.58 -29.29 6.69
CA PHE A 255 23.15 -30.02 5.55
C PHE A 255 24.42 -29.37 4.96
N GLY A 256 24.77 -28.15 5.35
CA GLY A 256 25.94 -27.40 4.85
C GLY A 256 27.19 -27.50 5.74
N LEU A 257 27.10 -28.16 6.90
CA LEU A 257 28.26 -28.51 7.72
C LEU A 257 28.66 -29.95 7.39
N HIS A 258 29.78 -30.11 6.68
CA HIS A 258 30.44 -31.41 6.52
C HIS A 258 30.56 -32.10 7.91
N PRO A 259 30.16 -33.37 8.05
CA PRO A 259 30.48 -34.11 9.26
C PRO A 259 32.00 -34.26 9.32
N VAL A 260 32.61 -33.71 10.36
CA VAL A 260 33.98 -34.08 10.75
C VAL A 260 33.93 -35.59 10.98
N VAL A 261 34.57 -36.33 10.09
CA VAL A 261 34.77 -37.77 10.21
C VAL A 261 35.46 -38.02 11.54
N ALA A 262 34.71 -38.56 12.50
CA ALA A 262 35.30 -39.10 13.72
C ALA A 262 36.07 -40.36 13.32
N THR A 263 37.39 -40.24 13.20
CA THR A 263 38.31 -41.39 13.09
C THR A 263 38.10 -42.33 14.28
N PRO A 264 37.84 -43.63 14.07
CA PRO A 264 37.61 -44.57 15.16
C PRO A 264 38.91 -44.90 15.90
N PRO A 265 38.88 -45.14 17.22
CA PRO A 265 40.07 -45.44 18.00
C PRO A 265 40.62 -46.84 17.69
N ARG A 266 41.94 -46.88 17.47
CA ARG A 266 42.76 -48.06 17.19
C ARG A 266 42.72 -49.02 18.39
N ARG A 267 42.12 -50.21 18.23
CA ARG A 267 42.20 -51.30 19.23
C ARG A 267 43.65 -51.78 19.37
N SER A 268 44.25 -51.54 20.52
CA SER A 268 45.48 -52.21 20.97
C SER A 268 45.15 -53.60 21.50
N VAL A 269 45.68 -54.63 20.84
CA VAL A 269 45.61 -56.03 21.29
C VAL A 269 46.77 -56.28 22.24
N THR A 270 46.49 -56.41 23.54
CA THR A 270 47.45 -56.93 24.53
C THR A 270 47.29 -58.44 24.62
N LYS A 271 48.36 -59.15 24.25
CA LYS A 271 48.50 -60.60 24.31
C LYS A 271 49.16 -60.95 25.64
N THR A 272 48.40 -61.48 26.60
CA THR A 272 48.95 -61.98 27.88
C THR A 272 49.30 -63.45 27.72
N ILE A 273 50.59 -63.77 27.85
CA ILE A 273 51.10 -65.13 28.01
C ILE A 273 51.56 -65.23 29.47
N SER A 274 51.04 -66.20 30.22
CA SER A 274 51.69 -66.71 31.43
C SER A 274 51.55 -68.24 31.48
N PRO A 275 52.56 -68.97 31.99
CA PRO A 275 52.68 -70.41 31.87
C PRO A 275 52.08 -71.13 33.08
N THR A 276 51.71 -72.40 32.89
CA THR A 276 51.44 -73.32 34.00
C THR A 276 52.08 -74.66 33.68
N VAL A 277 53.04 -75.03 34.53
CA VAL A 277 53.26 -76.42 34.95
C VAL A 277 52.20 -76.73 36.00
#